data_AF-A0A497PCP2-F1
#
_entry.id   AF-A0A497PCP2-F1
#
_cell.length_a   1.000
_cell.length_b   1.000
_cell.length_c   1.000
_cell.angle_alpha   90.00
_cell.angle_beta   90.00
_cell.angle_gamma   90.00
#
_symmetry.space_group_name_H-M   'P 1'
#
loop_
_entity.id
_entity.type
_entity.pdbx_description
1 polymer ?
#
loop_
_entity_poly.entity_id
_entity_poly.type
_entity_poly.pdbx_seq_one_letter_code
_entity_poly.pdbx_strand_id
1 'polypeptide(L)'
;MIPDWMTKYDLFIDIHDTLRPYSEARALLEVIERTWKLKSYFNGSNLGGRWIFQVFSQEFVTEIANIVNTIIRESSSEGPVVEVMSGDGVLTDFLKRRVERPIIATDAKSPRYRIAYPKEVETIDAIEAVRKYSPAVVIACWEPHLSMTAIDIVRWGSPLIWIGDPQSCGHPDLFTEHCKPAGDYSCIKMNSKYALGRHDSLLKNELRTDIYVFNCDESWFDLSNGDTSLLID
;
A
#
# COMPACT_ATOMS: atom_id res chain seq x y z
N MET A 1 -7.46 2.33 30.31
CA MET A 1 -8.57 3.15 29.76
C MET A 1 -8.29 3.34 28.29
N ILE A 2 -9.29 3.21 27.42
CA ILE A 2 -9.15 3.53 26.00
C ILE A 2 -9.40 5.04 25.85
N PRO A 3 -8.52 5.81 25.17
CA PRO A 3 -8.76 7.23 24.91
C PRO A 3 -10.01 7.46 24.05
N ASP A 4 -10.86 8.40 24.46
CA ASP A 4 -12.18 8.66 23.87
C ASP A 4 -12.18 8.85 22.34
N TRP A 5 -11.10 9.39 21.77
CA TRP A 5 -10.98 9.61 20.32
C TRP A 5 -10.85 8.31 19.49
N MET A 6 -10.43 7.20 20.12
CA MET A 6 -10.23 5.91 19.46
C MET A 6 -11.53 5.15 19.19
N THR A 7 -12.63 5.56 19.83
CA THR A 7 -13.90 4.84 19.84
C THR A 7 -15.09 5.75 19.57
N LYS A 8 -16.17 5.20 19.04
CA LYS A 8 -17.45 5.88 18.82
C LYS A 8 -18.55 4.83 18.84
N TYR A 9 -19.62 5.06 19.60
CA TYR A 9 -20.67 4.06 19.90
C TYR A 9 -20.08 2.72 20.43
N ASP A 10 -19.14 2.81 21.38
CA ASP A 10 -18.44 1.67 22.01
C ASP A 10 -17.64 0.75 21.07
N LEU A 11 -17.44 1.17 19.82
CA LEU A 11 -16.64 0.46 18.80
C LEU A 11 -15.43 1.29 18.38
N PHE A 12 -14.34 0.61 18.00
CA PHE A 12 -13.16 1.28 17.42
C PHE A 12 -13.49 1.94 16.07
N ILE A 13 -12.95 3.15 15.86
CA ILE A 13 -13.10 3.89 14.61
C ILE A 13 -12.53 3.13 13.40
N ASP A 14 -13.01 3.42 12.19
CA ASP A 14 -12.25 3.13 10.98
C ASP A 14 -11.06 4.10 10.94
N ILE A 15 -9.83 3.57 10.91
CA ILE A 15 -8.59 4.37 10.86
C ILE A 15 -8.44 5.15 9.54
N HIS A 16 -9.22 4.82 8.52
CA HIS A 16 -9.27 5.52 7.24
C HIS A 16 -10.45 6.51 7.10
N ASP A 17 -11.32 6.66 8.11
CA ASP A 17 -12.41 7.67 8.10
C ASP A 17 -11.86 9.11 7.98
N THR A 18 -10.63 9.33 8.44
CA THR A 18 -9.82 10.52 8.18
C THR A 18 -8.35 10.16 8.32
N LEU A 19 -7.49 10.67 7.43
CA LEU A 19 -6.06 10.38 7.41
C LEU A 19 -5.37 10.98 8.65
N ARG A 20 -4.98 10.13 9.61
CA ARG A 20 -4.35 10.52 10.88
C ARG A 20 -2.81 10.47 10.84
N PRO A 21 -2.11 11.17 11.76
CA PRO A 21 -0.68 10.99 11.97
C PRO A 21 -0.33 9.54 12.36
N TYR A 22 0.88 9.10 12.05
CA TYR A 22 1.41 7.77 12.34
C TYR A 22 1.43 7.49 13.84
N SER A 23 1.74 8.50 14.66
CA SER A 23 1.70 8.40 16.12
C SER A 23 0.31 8.04 16.65
N GLU A 24 -0.75 8.64 16.09
CA GLU A 24 -2.14 8.26 16.40
C GLU A 24 -2.48 6.88 15.84
N ALA A 25 -2.21 6.62 14.56
CA ALA A 25 -2.51 5.34 13.92
C ALA A 25 -1.87 4.17 14.68
N ARG A 26 -0.58 4.29 15.02
CA ARG A 26 0.15 3.33 15.85
C ARG A 26 -0.45 3.21 17.25
N ALA A 27 -0.76 4.32 17.93
CA ALA A 27 -1.34 4.28 19.27
C ALA A 27 -2.70 3.58 19.31
N LEU A 28 -3.57 3.80 18.31
CA LEU A 28 -4.83 3.09 18.14
C LEU A 28 -4.59 1.59 17.99
N LEU A 29 -3.69 1.21 17.08
CA LEU A 29 -3.37 -0.19 16.79
C LEU A 29 -2.72 -0.90 18.00
N GLU A 30 -1.88 -0.22 18.78
CA GLU A 30 -1.34 -0.79 20.02
C GLU A 30 -2.43 -1.00 21.09
N VAL A 31 -3.42 -0.12 21.20
CA VAL A 31 -4.56 -0.31 22.11
C VAL A 31 -5.47 -1.45 21.63
N ILE A 32 -5.72 -1.54 20.32
CA ILE A 32 -6.42 -2.65 19.69
C ILE A 32 -5.66 -3.96 19.93
N GLU A 33 -4.34 -4.03 19.76
CA GLU A 33 -3.60 -5.27 19.95
C GLU A 33 -3.66 -5.78 21.40
N ARG A 34 -3.58 -4.86 22.38
CA ARG A 34 -3.67 -5.18 23.82
C ARG A 34 -5.05 -5.69 24.25
N THR A 35 -6.12 -5.32 23.54
CA THR A 35 -7.52 -5.57 23.97
C THR A 35 -8.30 -6.50 23.05
N TRP A 36 -7.98 -6.50 21.75
CA TRP A 36 -8.77 -7.05 20.65
C TRP A 36 -7.88 -7.38 19.44
N LYS A 37 -6.89 -8.28 19.63
CA LYS A 37 -5.92 -8.82 18.63
C LYS A 37 -6.15 -8.31 17.19
N LEU A 38 -5.24 -7.46 16.70
CA LEU A 38 -5.26 -6.76 15.40
C LEU A 38 -6.06 -7.43 14.26
N LYS A 39 -5.79 -8.70 13.95
CA LYS A 39 -6.48 -9.47 12.88
C LYS A 39 -8.02 -9.46 12.98
N SER A 40 -8.60 -9.31 14.18
CA SER A 40 -10.04 -9.18 14.38
C SER A 40 -10.57 -7.82 13.91
N TYR A 41 -9.89 -6.73 14.24
CA TYR A 41 -10.24 -5.37 13.77
C TYR A 41 -10.17 -5.28 12.24
N PHE A 42 -9.08 -5.80 11.65
CA PHE A 42 -8.84 -5.83 10.21
C PHE A 42 -9.84 -6.68 9.39
N ASN A 43 -10.65 -7.54 10.04
CA ASN A 43 -11.69 -8.36 9.39
C ASN A 43 -13.05 -7.64 9.19
N GLY A 44 -13.08 -6.31 9.16
CA GLY A 44 -14.33 -5.54 9.07
C GLY A 44 -15.09 -5.43 10.39
N SER A 45 -14.38 -5.46 11.53
CA SER A 45 -14.96 -5.21 12.87
C SER A 45 -14.83 -3.75 13.34
N ASN A 46 -14.42 -2.85 12.45
CA ASN A 46 -14.44 -1.39 12.66
C ASN A 46 -15.81 -0.80 12.32
N LEU A 47 -16.05 0.46 12.71
CA LEU A 47 -17.30 1.18 12.41
C LEU A 47 -17.68 1.29 10.93
N GLY A 48 -16.71 1.22 10.01
CA GLY A 48 -16.98 1.21 8.56
C GLY A 48 -17.38 -0.17 8.01
N GLY A 49 -17.23 -1.25 8.80
CA GLY A 49 -17.35 -2.62 8.32
C GLY A 49 -16.27 -3.03 7.31
N ARG A 50 -15.23 -2.20 7.12
CA ARG A 50 -14.28 -2.31 6.00
C ARG A 50 -13.17 -3.30 6.29
N TRP A 51 -12.84 -4.12 5.28
CA TRP A 51 -11.70 -5.01 5.33
C TRP A 51 -10.42 -4.19 5.10
N ILE A 52 -9.71 -3.95 6.19
CA ILE A 52 -8.49 -3.14 6.17
C ILE A 52 -7.30 -4.10 6.10
N PHE A 53 -6.38 -3.82 5.18
CA PHE A 53 -5.21 -4.64 4.89
C PHE A 53 -3.93 -3.84 5.11
N GLN A 54 -3.79 -2.71 4.40
CA GLN A 54 -2.85 -1.64 4.73
C GLN A 54 -3.49 -0.63 5.69
N VAL A 55 -2.68 0.02 6.53
CA VAL A 55 -3.05 1.22 7.28
C VAL A 55 -2.43 2.44 6.61
N PHE A 56 -3.24 3.47 6.37
CA PHE A 56 -2.80 4.72 5.79
C PHE A 56 -2.69 5.81 6.87
N SER A 57 -1.46 6.28 7.14
CA SER A 57 -1.20 7.51 7.90
C SER A 57 -0.82 8.66 6.96
N GLN A 58 -0.82 9.89 7.48
CA GLN A 58 -0.42 11.09 6.72
C GLN A 58 0.99 10.94 6.13
N GLU A 59 1.90 10.41 6.92
CA GLU A 59 3.31 10.17 6.59
C GLU A 59 3.45 9.02 5.58
N PHE A 60 2.77 7.89 5.78
CA PHE A 60 2.77 6.77 4.81
C PHE A 60 2.25 7.20 3.43
N VAL A 61 1.13 7.93 3.38
CA VAL A 61 0.58 8.45 2.12
C VAL A 61 1.52 9.48 1.46
N THR A 62 2.23 10.27 2.25
CA THR A 62 3.22 11.25 1.75
C THR A 62 4.47 10.54 1.23
N GLU A 63 4.93 9.49 1.90
CA GLU A 63 6.03 8.63 1.48
C GLU A 63 5.72 7.93 0.14
N ILE A 64 4.53 7.31 0.01
CA ILE A 64 4.08 6.74 -1.27
C ILE A 64 3.98 7.80 -2.36
N ALA A 65 3.43 8.99 -2.07
CA ALA A 65 3.36 10.07 -3.05
C ALA A 65 4.77 10.54 -3.49
N ASN A 66 5.72 10.62 -2.57
CA ASN A 66 7.11 10.99 -2.88
C ASN A 66 7.78 9.93 -3.77
N ILE A 67 7.62 8.64 -3.47
CA ILE A 67 8.13 7.54 -4.30
C ILE A 67 7.51 7.58 -5.71
N VAL A 68 6.19 7.74 -5.80
CA VAL A 68 5.45 7.91 -7.07
C VAL A 68 6.00 9.09 -7.88
N ASN A 69 6.16 10.26 -7.25
CA ASN A 69 6.62 11.47 -7.91
C ASN A 69 8.09 11.39 -8.35
N THR A 70 8.94 10.72 -7.56
CA THR A 70 10.32 10.40 -7.98
C THR A 70 10.32 9.52 -9.24
N ILE A 71 9.56 8.43 -9.27
CA ILE A 71 9.47 7.57 -10.47
C ILE A 71 8.91 8.35 -11.68
N ILE A 72 7.98 9.28 -11.46
CA ILE A 72 7.39 10.17 -12.49
C ILE A 72 8.41 11.16 -13.09
N ARG A 73 9.40 11.60 -12.33
CA ARG A 73 10.43 12.57 -12.76
C ARG A 73 11.68 11.91 -13.34
N GLU A 74 12.13 10.81 -12.74
CA GLU A 74 13.37 10.14 -13.15
C GLU A 74 13.17 9.10 -14.27
N SER A 75 11.94 8.57 -14.44
CA SER A 75 11.63 7.68 -15.58
C SER A 75 11.12 8.44 -16.80
N SER A 76 11.41 7.91 -18.00
CA SER A 76 10.97 8.46 -19.29
C SER A 76 9.51 8.12 -19.65
N SER A 77 8.72 7.60 -18.71
CA SER A 77 7.36 7.12 -18.98
C SER A 77 6.35 8.27 -18.91
N GLU A 78 5.47 8.44 -19.91
CA GLU A 78 4.52 9.57 -19.99
C GLU A 78 3.08 9.27 -19.51
N GLY A 79 2.78 8.02 -19.13
CA GLY A 79 1.44 7.60 -18.69
C GLY A 79 0.94 8.17 -17.34
N PRO A 80 -0.31 7.84 -16.96
CA PRO A 80 -0.86 8.12 -15.62
C PRO A 80 -0.27 7.18 -14.56
N VAL A 81 -0.64 7.40 -13.31
CA VAL A 81 -0.50 6.39 -12.24
C VAL A 81 -1.72 5.48 -12.25
N VAL A 82 -1.52 4.18 -12.09
CA VAL A 82 -2.62 3.20 -11.99
C VAL A 82 -2.48 2.38 -10.72
N GLU A 83 -3.44 2.48 -9.81
CA GLU A 83 -3.57 1.55 -8.69
C GLU A 83 -4.35 0.32 -9.17
N VAL A 84 -3.71 -0.85 -9.13
CA VAL A 84 -4.29 -2.14 -9.48
C VAL A 84 -4.65 -2.92 -8.23
N MET A 85 -5.76 -3.67 -8.29
CA MET A 85 -6.32 -4.42 -7.15
C MET A 85 -6.67 -3.49 -5.96
N SER A 86 -7.08 -2.26 -6.29
CA SER A 86 -7.27 -1.13 -5.36
C SER A 86 -8.38 -1.32 -4.31
N GLY A 87 -9.19 -2.37 -4.40
CA GLY A 87 -10.32 -2.57 -3.49
C GLY A 87 -11.32 -1.41 -3.59
N ASP A 88 -11.47 -0.63 -2.52
CA ASP A 88 -12.31 0.59 -2.52
C ASP A 88 -11.59 1.87 -3.00
N GLY A 89 -10.31 1.80 -3.38
CA GLY A 89 -9.58 2.92 -3.97
C GLY A 89 -9.26 4.07 -3.01
N VAL A 90 -9.33 3.85 -1.70
CA VAL A 90 -9.05 4.88 -0.69
C VAL A 90 -7.58 5.33 -0.70
N LEU A 91 -6.63 4.46 -1.07
CA LEU A 91 -5.24 4.88 -1.29
C LEU A 91 -5.16 5.90 -2.45
N THR A 92 -5.74 5.57 -3.61
CA THR A 92 -5.90 6.50 -4.73
C THR A 92 -6.52 7.83 -4.28
N ASP A 93 -7.61 7.85 -3.51
CA ASP A 93 -8.23 9.12 -3.08
C ASP A 93 -7.29 10.00 -2.21
N PHE A 94 -6.55 9.36 -1.30
CA PHE A 94 -5.54 10.06 -0.50
C PHE A 94 -4.33 10.54 -1.33
N LEU A 95 -4.00 9.86 -2.43
CA LEU A 95 -2.89 10.22 -3.35
C LEU A 95 -3.26 11.27 -4.40
N LYS A 96 -4.52 11.38 -4.85
CA LYS A 96 -5.00 12.31 -5.91
C LYS A 96 -4.53 13.76 -5.78
N ARG A 97 -4.23 14.23 -4.56
CA ARG A 97 -3.83 15.63 -4.27
C ARG A 97 -2.34 15.81 -3.98
N ARG A 98 -1.56 14.74 -4.07
CA ARG A 98 -0.12 14.69 -3.74
C ARG A 98 0.74 14.19 -4.91
N VAL A 99 0.13 13.55 -5.89
CA VAL A 99 0.81 12.98 -7.07
C VAL A 99 0.79 13.97 -8.24
N GLU A 100 1.91 14.10 -8.95
CA GLU A 100 2.13 15.06 -10.04
C GLU A 100 1.33 14.75 -11.33
N ARG A 101 0.66 13.58 -11.40
CA ARG A 101 -0.08 13.07 -12.56
C ARG A 101 -1.45 12.51 -12.18
N PRO A 102 -2.38 12.33 -13.14
CA PRO A 102 -3.64 11.63 -12.89
C PRO A 102 -3.40 10.22 -12.32
N ILE A 103 -4.17 9.85 -11.30
CA ILE A 103 -4.17 8.52 -10.69
C ILE A 103 -5.52 7.84 -10.90
N ILE A 104 -5.50 6.57 -11.31
CA ILE A 104 -6.68 5.78 -11.69
C ILE A 104 -6.74 4.54 -10.79
N ALA A 105 -7.85 4.37 -10.06
CA ALA A 105 -8.10 3.16 -9.26
C ALA A 105 -8.78 2.08 -10.11
N THR A 106 -8.25 0.87 -10.07
CA THR A 106 -8.77 -0.28 -10.82
C THR A 106 -8.88 -1.52 -9.93
N ASP A 107 -9.96 -2.28 -10.09
CA ASP A 107 -10.18 -3.55 -9.38
C ASP A 107 -11.04 -4.49 -10.23
N ALA A 108 -10.72 -5.79 -10.24
CA ALA A 108 -11.49 -6.80 -10.98
C ALA A 108 -12.84 -7.15 -10.32
N LYS A 109 -13.11 -6.63 -9.11
CA LYS A 109 -14.33 -6.76 -8.30
C LYS A 109 -14.72 -8.19 -7.98
N SER A 110 -13.93 -8.82 -7.11
CA SER A 110 -14.20 -10.18 -6.64
C SER A 110 -15.49 -10.25 -5.80
N PRO A 111 -16.49 -11.08 -6.17
CA PRO A 111 -17.73 -11.23 -5.39
C PRO A 111 -17.51 -11.91 -4.03
N ARG A 112 -16.28 -12.35 -3.72
CA ARG A 112 -15.89 -12.94 -2.44
C ARG A 112 -15.88 -11.94 -1.29
N TYR A 113 -15.65 -10.66 -1.58
CA TYR A 113 -15.57 -9.60 -0.57
C TYR A 113 -16.69 -8.58 -0.81
N ARG A 114 -17.45 -8.25 0.25
CA ARG A 114 -18.51 -7.23 0.19
C ARG A 114 -17.93 -5.82 0.34
N ILE A 115 -16.96 -5.47 -0.49
CA ILE A 115 -16.36 -4.14 -0.54
C ILE A 115 -17.36 -3.19 -1.21
N ALA A 116 -17.59 -2.03 -0.60
CA ALA A 116 -18.45 -0.98 -1.15
C ALA A 116 -17.65 -0.12 -2.15
N TYR A 117 -17.47 -0.65 -3.36
CA TYR A 117 -16.72 0.01 -4.44
C TYR A 117 -17.30 1.40 -4.78
N PRO A 118 -16.53 2.50 -4.64
CA PRO A 118 -16.92 3.81 -5.14
C PRO A 118 -17.05 3.82 -6.67
N LYS A 119 -17.78 4.82 -7.20
CA LYS A 119 -17.95 5.01 -8.65
C LYS A 119 -16.64 5.28 -9.41
N GLU A 120 -15.59 5.65 -8.69
CA GLU A 120 -14.29 6.07 -9.24
C GLU A 120 -13.28 4.91 -9.34
N VAL A 121 -13.61 3.72 -8.83
CA VAL A 121 -12.84 2.49 -9.07
C VAL A 121 -13.37 1.83 -10.35
N GLU A 122 -12.56 1.80 -11.41
CA GLU A 122 -12.93 1.11 -12.65
C GLU A 122 -12.95 -0.41 -12.47
N THR A 123 -13.91 -1.08 -13.12
CA THR A 123 -14.04 -2.54 -13.11
C THR A 123 -13.26 -3.13 -14.28
N ILE A 124 -11.99 -3.46 -14.05
CA ILE A 124 -11.02 -3.88 -15.08
C ILE A 124 -9.94 -4.73 -14.40
N ASP A 125 -9.38 -5.73 -15.08
CA ASP A 125 -8.26 -6.51 -14.51
C ASP A 125 -6.94 -5.72 -14.55
N ALA A 126 -6.00 -6.08 -13.68
CA ALA A 126 -4.75 -5.35 -13.51
C ALA A 126 -3.87 -5.31 -14.78
N ILE A 127 -3.84 -6.40 -15.57
CA ILE A 127 -3.05 -6.49 -16.79
C ILE A 127 -3.76 -5.76 -17.94
N GLU A 128 -5.10 -5.86 -18.03
CA GLU A 128 -5.88 -5.04 -18.96
C GLU A 128 -5.71 -3.54 -18.64
N ALA A 129 -5.71 -3.14 -17.36
CA ALA A 129 -5.48 -1.77 -16.92
C ALA A 129 -4.09 -1.25 -17.34
N VAL A 130 -3.02 -2.00 -17.07
CA VAL A 130 -1.66 -1.63 -17.53
C VAL A 130 -1.60 -1.49 -19.05
N ARG A 131 -2.24 -2.39 -19.80
CA ARG A 131 -2.27 -2.36 -21.27
C ARG A 131 -3.12 -1.23 -21.85
N LYS A 132 -4.20 -0.85 -21.17
CA LYS A 132 -5.13 0.22 -21.57
C LYS A 132 -4.54 1.61 -21.31
N TYR A 133 -3.86 1.78 -20.19
CA TYR A 133 -3.40 3.09 -19.72
C TYR A 133 -1.92 3.37 -19.96
N SER A 134 -1.10 2.35 -20.27
CA SER A 134 0.36 2.48 -20.44
C SER A 134 1.01 3.30 -19.31
N PRO A 135 0.78 2.92 -18.03
CA PRO A 135 1.08 3.76 -16.87
C PRO A 135 2.56 4.08 -16.73
N ALA A 136 2.86 5.25 -16.17
CA ALA A 136 4.22 5.63 -15.79
C ALA A 136 4.69 4.97 -14.50
N VAL A 137 3.75 4.68 -13.60
CA VAL A 137 3.98 3.81 -12.44
C VAL A 137 2.68 3.11 -12.03
N VAL A 138 2.81 1.84 -11.69
CA VAL A 138 1.73 1.00 -11.17
C VAL A 138 1.85 0.92 -9.65
N ILE A 139 0.73 0.93 -8.93
CA ILE A 139 0.66 0.67 -7.49
C ILE A 139 -0.14 -0.61 -7.25
N ALA A 140 0.44 -1.60 -6.58
CA ALA A 140 -0.24 -2.81 -6.12
C ALA A 140 -0.24 -2.84 -4.58
N CYS A 141 -1.38 -2.53 -3.96
CA CYS A 141 -1.51 -2.54 -2.50
C CYS A 141 -2.22 -3.81 -2.02
N TRP A 142 -1.52 -4.64 -1.23
CA TRP A 142 -1.99 -5.93 -0.70
C TRP A 142 -2.52 -6.88 -1.79
N GLU A 143 -1.68 -7.11 -2.80
CA GLU A 143 -1.92 -8.11 -3.85
C GLU A 143 -2.35 -9.48 -3.26
N PRO A 144 -3.39 -10.14 -3.80
CA PRO A 144 -3.84 -11.44 -3.32
C PRO A 144 -2.72 -12.50 -3.27
N HIS A 145 -2.71 -13.31 -2.21
CA HIS A 145 -1.72 -14.37 -2.04
C HIS A 145 -1.73 -15.36 -3.23
N LEU A 146 -0.54 -15.69 -3.72
CA LEU A 146 -0.26 -16.50 -4.91
C LEU A 146 -0.70 -15.87 -6.25
N SER A 147 -0.99 -14.58 -6.28
CA SER A 147 -1.17 -13.82 -7.53
C SER A 147 0.14 -13.64 -8.28
N MET A 148 0.14 -13.94 -9.58
CA MET A 148 1.25 -13.66 -10.50
C MET A 148 1.21 -12.24 -11.08
N THR A 149 0.15 -11.46 -10.80
CA THR A 149 -0.11 -10.17 -11.45
C THR A 149 1.07 -9.19 -11.36
N ALA A 150 1.66 -9.01 -10.18
CA ALA A 150 2.83 -8.16 -10.04
C ALA A 150 4.05 -8.67 -10.83
N ILE A 151 4.28 -9.99 -10.90
CA ILE A 151 5.36 -10.58 -11.70
C ILE A 151 5.16 -10.28 -13.18
N ASP A 152 3.92 -10.39 -13.68
CA ASP A 152 3.61 -10.11 -15.08
C ASP A 152 3.66 -8.61 -15.42
N ILE A 153 3.36 -7.72 -14.46
CA ILE A 153 3.62 -6.27 -14.57
C ILE A 153 5.12 -5.97 -14.60
N VAL A 154 5.92 -6.64 -13.76
CA VAL A 154 7.38 -6.47 -13.76
C VAL A 154 7.99 -6.98 -15.07
N ARG A 155 7.54 -8.13 -15.59
CA ARG A 155 7.90 -8.65 -16.92
C ARG A 155 7.51 -7.71 -18.07
N TRP A 156 6.46 -6.92 -17.91
CA TRP A 156 6.04 -5.92 -18.90
C TRP A 156 7.02 -4.72 -18.97
N GLY A 157 7.86 -4.53 -17.95
CA GLY A 157 8.81 -3.42 -17.87
C GLY A 157 8.24 -2.13 -17.29
N SER A 158 6.98 -2.13 -16.83
CA SER A 158 6.39 -0.97 -16.13
C SER A 158 7.00 -0.81 -14.74
N PRO A 159 7.33 0.42 -14.30
CA PRO A 159 7.66 0.72 -12.91
C PRO A 159 6.49 0.30 -11.99
N LEU A 160 6.80 -0.43 -10.93
CA LEU A 160 5.81 -0.96 -9.99
C LEU A 160 6.21 -0.63 -8.55
N ILE A 161 5.29 -0.02 -7.81
CA ILE A 161 5.31 0.07 -6.35
C ILE A 161 4.39 -1.02 -5.80
N TRP A 162 4.95 -1.94 -5.02
CA TRP A 162 4.21 -3.02 -4.37
C TRP A 162 4.24 -2.80 -2.85
N ILE A 163 3.09 -2.99 -2.19
CA ILE A 163 2.92 -2.70 -0.75
C ILE A 163 2.27 -3.90 -0.09
N GLY A 164 2.89 -4.48 0.95
CA GLY A 164 2.29 -5.60 1.69
C GLY A 164 3.28 -6.46 2.48
N ASP A 165 2.81 -7.61 2.94
CA ASP A 165 3.59 -8.66 3.60
C ASP A 165 4.05 -9.70 2.53
N PRO A 166 5.33 -9.74 2.13
CA PRO A 166 5.82 -10.61 1.05
C PRO A 166 5.75 -12.10 1.37
N GLN A 167 5.47 -12.47 2.62
CA GLN A 167 5.25 -13.87 3.03
C GLN A 167 3.76 -14.26 3.00
N SER A 168 2.85 -13.36 2.62
CA SER A 168 1.39 -13.62 2.62
C SER A 168 0.56 -12.82 1.60
N CYS A 169 1.22 -12.02 0.75
CA CYS A 169 0.63 -11.24 -0.33
C CYS A 169 1.45 -11.49 -1.61
N GLY A 170 0.81 -11.44 -2.78
CA GLY A 170 1.45 -11.81 -4.06
C GLY A 170 1.93 -13.26 -4.11
N HIS A 171 2.61 -13.62 -5.20
CA HIS A 171 3.32 -14.90 -5.35
C HIS A 171 4.77 -14.76 -4.84
N PRO A 172 5.31 -15.76 -4.10
CA PRO A 172 6.67 -15.67 -3.55
C PRO A 172 7.74 -15.41 -4.61
N ASP A 173 7.55 -15.85 -5.85
CA ASP A 173 8.49 -15.63 -6.96
C ASP A 173 8.73 -14.15 -7.34
N LEU A 174 7.90 -13.22 -6.84
CA LEU A 174 8.16 -11.78 -6.93
C LEU A 174 9.30 -11.35 -5.99
N PHE A 175 9.47 -12.07 -4.88
CA PHE A 175 10.46 -11.84 -3.82
C PHE A 175 11.48 -12.97 -3.71
N THR A 176 11.40 -14.02 -4.55
CA THR A 176 12.49 -14.96 -4.70
C THR A 176 13.68 -14.21 -5.25
N GLU A 177 14.72 -14.10 -4.43
CA GLU A 177 16.08 -14.37 -4.85
C GLU A 177 16.61 -13.71 -6.14
N HIS A 178 16.04 -12.61 -6.65
CA HIS A 178 16.81 -11.61 -7.42
C HIS A 178 17.06 -10.33 -6.62
N CYS A 179 17.03 -10.50 -5.29
CA CYS A 179 17.64 -9.60 -4.35
C CYS A 179 18.60 -10.32 -3.36
N LYS A 180 19.31 -11.46 -3.62
CA LYS A 180 19.48 -12.44 -4.75
C LYS A 180 19.49 -13.90 -4.18
N PRO A 181 19.84 -15.07 -4.82
CA PRO A 181 20.42 -15.37 -6.15
C PRO A 181 19.59 -16.02 -7.32
N ALA A 182 18.56 -16.87 -7.15
CA ALA A 182 17.95 -17.67 -8.23
C ALA A 182 16.63 -17.18 -8.90
N GLY A 183 16.08 -16.01 -8.54
CA GLY A 183 14.98 -15.38 -9.30
C GLY A 183 15.46 -14.56 -10.50
N ASP A 184 14.54 -13.89 -11.23
CA ASP A 184 14.85 -13.03 -12.40
C ASP A 184 14.68 -11.50 -12.19
N TYR A 185 14.01 -11.02 -11.12
CA TYR A 185 13.57 -9.61 -11.00
C TYR A 185 14.20 -8.81 -9.84
N SER A 186 14.98 -7.77 -10.16
CA SER A 186 15.57 -6.88 -9.15
C SER A 186 14.52 -6.02 -8.43
N CYS A 187 14.60 -6.00 -7.10
CA CYS A 187 13.75 -5.21 -6.21
C CYS A 187 14.59 -4.21 -5.38
N ILE A 188 14.03 -3.03 -5.10
CA ILE A 188 14.53 -2.10 -4.08
C ILE A 188 13.50 -2.11 -2.94
N LYS A 189 13.95 -2.27 -1.70
CA LYS A 189 13.10 -2.28 -0.50
C LYS A 189 13.24 -0.96 0.24
N MET A 190 12.12 -0.26 0.46
CA MET A 190 12.17 1.11 1.02
C MET A 190 12.40 1.14 2.53
N ASN A 191 12.13 0.04 3.25
CA ASN A 191 12.27 -0.07 4.71
C ASN A 191 11.40 0.94 5.48
N SER A 192 10.16 1.12 5.04
CA SER A 192 9.25 2.11 5.61
C SER A 192 8.88 1.78 7.05
N LYS A 193 9.24 2.69 7.97
CA LYS A 193 8.74 2.68 9.36
C LYS A 193 7.24 3.02 9.47
N TYR A 194 6.65 3.58 8.41
CA TYR A 194 5.24 3.99 8.34
C TYR A 194 4.33 2.90 7.76
N ALA A 195 4.89 1.91 7.04
CA ALA A 195 4.17 0.76 6.51
C ALA A 195 3.67 -0.13 7.66
N LEU A 196 2.38 0.03 7.99
CA LEU A 196 1.66 -0.82 8.94
C LEU A 196 0.50 -1.51 8.24
N GLY A 197 0.27 -2.77 8.59
CA GLY A 197 -0.75 -3.58 7.96
C GLY A 197 -1.23 -4.74 8.82
N ARG A 198 -2.11 -5.55 8.23
CA ARG A 198 -2.92 -6.58 8.89
C ARG A 198 -2.13 -7.69 9.61
N HIS A 199 -0.85 -7.81 9.28
CA HIS A 199 0.00 -8.94 9.65
C HIS A 199 1.16 -8.60 10.60
N ASP A 200 1.26 -7.35 11.02
CA ASP A 200 2.26 -6.88 11.97
C ASP A 200 1.83 -7.13 13.42
N SER A 201 2.79 -7.09 14.35
CA SER A 201 2.56 -7.05 15.80
C SER A 201 3.38 -5.92 16.42
N LEU A 202 2.70 -4.86 16.86
CA LEU A 202 3.32 -3.67 17.42
C LEU A 202 3.86 -3.92 18.83
N LEU A 203 3.15 -4.74 19.63
CA LEU A 203 3.57 -5.10 20.99
C LEU A 203 4.82 -5.97 21.05
N LYS A 204 5.12 -6.68 19.96
CA LYS A 204 6.36 -7.47 19.82
C LYS A 204 7.41 -6.82 18.93
N ASN A 205 7.05 -5.73 18.23
CA ASN A 205 7.83 -5.14 17.14
C ASN A 205 8.13 -6.11 15.98
N GLU A 206 7.19 -7.02 15.67
CA GLU A 206 7.23 -7.85 14.45
C GLU A 206 6.59 -7.07 13.30
N LEU A 207 7.38 -6.24 12.60
CA LEU A 207 6.95 -5.56 11.37
C LEU A 207 7.32 -6.40 10.15
N ARG A 208 6.33 -6.65 9.28
CA ARG A 208 6.38 -7.56 8.12
C ARG A 208 5.82 -6.90 6.86
N THR A 209 4.97 -5.89 7.01
CA THR A 209 4.50 -5.01 5.92
C THR A 209 5.61 -4.04 5.49
N ASP A 210 5.85 -3.86 4.18
CA ASP A 210 6.78 -2.86 3.65
C ASP A 210 6.40 -2.43 2.21
N ILE A 211 7.19 -1.50 1.65
CA ILE A 211 7.12 -1.02 0.27
C ILE A 211 8.33 -1.58 -0.51
N TYR A 212 8.05 -2.12 -1.69
CA TYR A 212 9.03 -2.62 -2.65
C TYR A 212 8.82 -1.94 -4.00
N VAL A 213 9.89 -1.50 -4.65
CA VAL A 213 9.82 -0.95 -6.02
C VAL A 213 10.62 -1.79 -7.01
N PHE A 214 10.07 -1.93 -8.22
CA PHE A 214 10.59 -2.75 -9.31
C PHE A 214 10.63 -1.94 -10.60
N ASN A 215 11.50 -2.33 -11.54
CA ASN A 215 11.77 -1.59 -12.79
C ASN A 215 12.11 -0.11 -12.55
N CYS A 216 12.85 0.15 -11.47
CA CYS A 216 13.34 1.46 -11.05
C CYS A 216 14.85 1.37 -10.79
N ASP A 217 15.58 2.47 -10.94
CA ASP A 217 17.00 2.54 -10.55
C ASP A 217 17.12 2.87 -9.05
N GLU A 218 18.11 2.30 -8.37
CA GLU A 218 18.36 2.55 -6.94
C GLU A 218 18.83 3.99 -6.69
N SER A 219 19.54 4.59 -7.66
CA SER A 219 20.03 5.98 -7.59
C SER A 219 18.94 7.05 -7.63
N TRP A 220 17.69 6.69 -7.94
CA TRP A 220 16.53 7.59 -7.86
C TRP A 220 16.10 7.86 -6.40
N PHE A 221 16.52 7.03 -5.44
CA PHE A 221 16.04 7.07 -4.06
C PHE A 221 17.16 7.36 -3.07
N ASP A 222 16.96 8.34 -2.19
CA ASP A 222 17.84 8.54 -1.04
C ASP A 222 17.56 7.49 0.05
N LEU A 223 18.22 6.34 -0.07
CA LEU A 223 18.18 5.26 0.91
C LEU A 223 19.14 5.50 2.11
N SER A 224 19.87 6.62 2.14
CA SER A 224 20.85 6.90 3.21
C SER A 224 20.20 7.40 4.50
N ASN A 225 19.03 8.03 4.40
CA ASN A 225 18.29 8.61 5.52
C ASN A 225 17.34 7.60 6.19
N GLY A 226 17.91 6.62 6.89
CA GLY A 226 17.20 5.75 7.84
C GLY A 226 16.76 6.45 9.15
N ASP A 227 16.83 7.78 9.21
CA ASP A 227 16.43 8.61 10.35
C ASP A 227 15.49 9.75 9.89
N THR A 228 14.93 10.49 10.84
CA THR A 228 13.49 10.73 10.86
C THR A 228 13.08 12.18 10.63
N SER A 229 13.88 12.93 9.87
CA SER A 229 13.66 14.36 9.62
C SER A 229 13.96 14.78 8.17
N LEU A 230 13.05 14.46 7.24
CA LEU A 230 13.02 15.10 5.92
C LEU A 230 11.75 15.95 5.73
N LEU A 231 11.90 17.23 6.09
CA LEU A 231 11.36 18.41 5.41
C LEU A 231 9.85 18.49 5.11
N ILE A 232 9.10 19.12 6.02
CA ILE A 232 8.12 20.18 5.66
C ILE A 232 8.27 21.30 6.71
N ASP A 233 8.38 22.55 6.24
CA ASP A 233 8.19 23.80 7.02
C ASP A 233 6.70 24.23 6.98
#